data_AF-A0A418MG20-F1
#
_entry.id   AF-A0A418MG20-F1
#
_cell.length_a   1.000
_cell.length_b   1.000
_cell.length_c   1.000
_cell.angle_alpha   90.00
_cell.angle_beta   90.00
_cell.angle_gamma   90.00
#
_symmetry.space_group_name_H-M   'P 1'
#
loop_
_entity.id
_entity.type
_entity.pdbx_description
1 polymer ?
#
loop_
_entity_poly.entity_id
_entity_poly.type
_entity_poly.pdbx_seq_one_letter_code
_entity_poly.pdbx_strand_id
1 'polypeptide(L)'
;DLWLTDLLEIHFVELRKLQEQSVGIERRLVRWMLFLTAKTKERLEELAMAEPVMQKALTTLEFLSQDKRTRELYEQRQKGLQTYAADMEGAREEGREEGEHLRAQFTARNLLAMGMEVEAIARVTDLPILEVEKIQREMGHSPLN
;
A
#
# COMPACT_ATOMS: atom_id res chain seq x y z
N ASP A 1 39.19 -6.24 39.80
CA ASP A 1 39.13 -7.62 39.24
C ASP A 1 37.70 -8.06 39.06
N LEU A 2 37.21 -8.10 37.82
CA LEU A 2 35.90 -8.69 37.47
C LEU A 2 36.12 -10.17 37.18
N TRP A 3 35.53 -11.03 38.01
CA TRP A 3 35.57 -12.48 37.84
C TRP A 3 34.58 -12.88 36.75
N LEU A 4 35.01 -13.64 35.74
CA LEU A 4 34.11 -14.30 34.82
C LEU A 4 33.38 -15.41 35.59
N THR A 5 32.06 -15.27 35.79
CA THR A 5 31.21 -16.29 36.41
C THR A 5 30.38 -17.03 35.35
N ASP A 6 30.11 -18.31 35.60
CA ASP A 6 29.27 -19.25 34.80
C ASP A 6 27.77 -18.86 34.73
N LEU A 7 27.44 -17.57 34.68
CA LEU A 7 26.06 -17.06 34.71
C LEU A 7 25.30 -17.26 33.39
N LEU A 8 25.99 -17.47 32.28
CA LEU A 8 25.40 -17.58 30.95
C LEU A 8 26.23 -18.47 30.04
N GLU A 9 25.60 -19.52 29.51
CA GLU A 9 26.14 -20.34 28.44
C GLU A 9 25.32 -20.09 27.16
N ILE A 10 26.01 -19.81 26.05
CA ILE A 10 25.38 -19.59 24.75
C ILE A 10 25.88 -20.67 23.80
N HIS A 11 24.95 -21.48 23.29
CA HIS A 11 25.25 -22.46 22.24
C HIS A 11 24.86 -21.90 20.88
N PHE A 12 25.79 -21.94 19.93
CA PHE A 12 25.55 -21.58 18.54
C PHE A 12 25.29 -22.85 17.73
N VAL A 13 24.18 -22.84 16.98
CA VAL A 13 23.75 -23.99 16.20
C VAL A 13 23.59 -23.59 14.74
N GLU A 14 24.35 -24.24 13.86
CA GLU A 14 24.33 -23.95 12.42
C GLU A 14 23.31 -24.83 11.69
N LEU A 15 22.10 -24.29 11.47
CA LEU A 15 21.01 -25.01 10.81
C LEU A 15 21.34 -25.48 9.38
N ARG A 16 22.25 -24.79 8.67
CA ARG A 16 22.67 -25.16 7.30
C ARG A 16 23.46 -26.47 7.23
N LYS A 17 24.09 -26.88 8.34
CA LYS A 17 24.87 -28.14 8.43
C LYS A 17 24.00 -29.33 8.88
N LEU A 18 22.70 -29.12 9.09
CA LEU A 18 21.76 -30.14 9.49
C LEU A 18 21.56 -31.15 8.35
N GLN A 19 22.07 -32.36 8.53
CA GLN A 19 21.81 -33.49 7.63
C GLN A 19 20.73 -34.38 8.24
N GLU A 20 19.74 -34.83 7.47
CA GLU A 20 18.64 -35.68 7.95
C GLU A 20 19.13 -36.99 8.61
N GLN A 21 20.37 -37.41 8.35
CA GLN A 21 20.99 -38.60 8.92
C GLN A 21 21.49 -38.44 10.38
N SER A 22 21.37 -37.27 11.00
CA SER A 22 21.81 -37.02 12.38
C SER A 22 20.88 -37.60 13.46
N VAL A 23 20.04 -38.60 13.14
CA VAL A 23 18.98 -39.17 14.00
C VAL A 23 19.50 -39.94 15.22
N GLY A 24 20.82 -40.07 15.38
CA GLY A 24 21.46 -40.82 16.48
C GLY A 24 21.92 -40.01 17.69
N ILE A 25 22.09 -38.69 17.59
CA ILE A 25 22.76 -37.88 18.63
C ILE A 25 21.79 -36.79 19.09
N GLU A 26 21.29 -36.94 20.32
CA GLU A 26 20.34 -36.06 21.01
C GLU A 26 19.04 -35.72 20.24
N ARG A 27 18.11 -36.67 20.28
CA ARG A 27 16.82 -36.67 19.58
C ARG A 27 16.00 -35.37 19.68
N ARG A 28 16.08 -34.61 20.77
CA ARG A 28 15.20 -33.44 21.00
C ARG A 28 15.66 -32.19 20.26
N LEU A 29 16.93 -31.78 20.41
CA LEU A 29 17.46 -30.57 19.76
C LEU A 29 17.41 -30.69 18.23
N VAL A 30 17.80 -31.86 17.70
CA VAL A 30 17.72 -32.16 16.26
C VAL A 30 16.29 -32.06 15.74
N ARG A 31 15.30 -32.58 16.46
CA ARG A 31 13.89 -32.43 16.08
C ARG A 31 13.43 -30.98 16.08
N TRP A 32 13.85 -30.17 17.07
CA TRP A 32 13.55 -28.74 17.08
C TRP A 32 14.19 -28.02 15.90
N MET A 33 15.44 -28.35 15.54
CA MET A 33 16.07 -27.81 14.35
C MET A 33 15.30 -28.19 13.08
N LEU A 34 14.85 -29.44 12.96
CA LEU A 34 14.02 -29.90 11.83
C LEU A 34 12.66 -29.19 11.80
N PHE A 35 12.03 -28.99 12.96
CA PHE A 35 10.76 -28.26 13.09
C PHE A 35 10.92 -26.81 12.62
N LEU A 36 11.97 -26.12 13.05
CA LEU A 36 12.24 -24.73 12.66
C LEU A 36 12.66 -24.55 11.19
N THR A 37 13.15 -25.62 10.55
CA THR A 37 13.60 -25.61 9.14
C THR A 37 12.61 -26.28 8.18
N ALA A 38 11.50 -26.81 8.70
CA ALA A 38 10.48 -27.45 7.89
C ALA A 38 9.86 -26.46 6.90
N LYS A 39 9.82 -26.85 5.63
CA LYS A 39 9.33 -26.01 4.53
C LYS A 39 7.84 -26.19 4.23
N THR A 40 7.25 -27.28 4.71
CA THR A 40 5.87 -27.69 4.41
C THR A 40 5.08 -27.91 5.69
N LYS A 41 3.76 -27.71 5.60
CA LYS A 41 2.84 -27.86 6.75
C LYS A 41 2.78 -29.32 7.20
N GLU A 42 2.78 -30.23 6.23
CA GLU A 42 2.74 -31.68 6.44
C GLU A 42 3.95 -32.14 7.27
N ARG A 43 5.15 -31.61 6.96
CA ARG A 43 6.36 -31.95 7.70
C ARG A 43 6.35 -31.39 9.13
N LEU A 44 5.78 -30.19 9.32
CA LEU A 44 5.58 -29.62 10.65
C LEU A 44 4.61 -30.47 11.48
N GLU A 45 3.51 -30.92 10.88
CA GLU A 45 2.52 -31.79 11.51
C GLU A 45 3.12 -33.15 11.89
N GLU A 46 3.87 -33.79 11.00
CA GLU A 46 4.61 -35.04 11.27
C GLU A 46 5.55 -34.90 12.49
N LEU A 47 6.34 -33.82 12.54
CA LEU A 47 7.26 -33.57 13.64
C LEU A 47 6.53 -33.22 14.94
N ALA A 48 5.40 -32.51 14.84
CA ALA A 48 4.56 -32.13 15.96
C ALA A 48 3.83 -33.33 16.60
N MET A 49 3.46 -34.34 15.80
CA MET A 49 2.85 -35.58 16.31
C MET A 49 3.80 -36.39 17.21
N ALA A 50 5.11 -36.22 17.04
CA ALA A 50 6.10 -37.00 17.78
C ALA A 50 6.26 -36.55 19.24
N GLU A 51 6.01 -35.27 19.56
CA GLU A 51 6.20 -34.72 20.91
C GLU A 51 5.11 -33.68 21.26
N PRO A 52 4.43 -33.79 22.42
CA PRO A 52 3.36 -32.87 22.82
C PRO A 52 3.78 -31.39 22.85
N VAL A 53 5.05 -31.11 23.16
CA VAL A 53 5.58 -29.73 23.20
C VAL A 53 5.64 -29.13 21.79
N MET A 54 5.94 -29.95 20.76
CA MET A 54 5.96 -29.51 19.37
C MET A 54 4.54 -29.32 18.83
N GLN A 55 3.58 -30.15 19.26
CA GLN A 55 2.16 -29.90 18.98
C GLN A 55 1.70 -28.54 19.53
N LYS A 56 2.06 -28.22 20.78
CA LYS A 56 1.78 -26.91 21.37
C LYS A 56 2.44 -25.77 20.59
N ALA A 57 3.69 -25.96 20.13
CA ALA A 57 4.38 -24.98 19.31
C ALA A 57 3.71 -24.77 17.95
N LEU A 58 3.26 -25.84 17.30
CA LEU A 58 2.51 -25.77 16.04
C LEU A 58 1.18 -25.02 16.20
N THR A 59 0.38 -25.36 17.22
CA THR A 59 -0.88 -24.65 17.50
C THR A 59 -0.65 -23.17 17.81
N THR A 60 0.42 -22.85 18.54
CA THR A 60 0.78 -21.45 18.85
C THR A 60 1.20 -20.72 17.57
N LEU A 61 1.98 -21.36 16.69
CA LEU A 61 2.37 -20.81 15.40
C LEU A 61 1.13 -20.56 14.50
N GLU A 62 0.21 -21.52 14.45
CA GLU A 62 -1.05 -21.37 13.71
C GLU A 62 -1.87 -20.19 14.24
N PHE A 63 -2.04 -20.08 15.55
CA PHE A 63 -2.73 -18.95 16.18
C PHE A 63 -2.08 -17.60 15.85
N LEU A 64 -0.76 -17.48 16.00
CA LEU A 64 -0.02 -16.26 15.66
C LEU A 64 -0.11 -15.93 14.16
N SER A 65 -0.11 -16.95 13.30
CA SER A 65 -0.26 -16.76 11.85
C SER A 65 -1.66 -16.31 11.45
N GLN A 66 -2.69 -16.78 12.15
CA GLN A 66 -4.08 -16.35 11.97
C GLN A 66 -4.25 -14.89 12.39
N ASP A 67 -3.65 -14.47 13.49
CA ASP A 67 -3.66 -13.07 13.94
C ASP A 67 -3.02 -12.15 12.89
N LYS A 68 -1.83 -12.53 12.38
CA LYS A 68 -1.15 -11.76 11.34
C LYS A 68 -1.98 -11.67 10.05
N ARG A 69 -2.51 -12.79 9.56
CA ARG A 69 -3.33 -12.82 8.34
C ARG A 69 -4.62 -12.01 8.50
N THR A 70 -5.25 -12.10 9.66
CA THR A 70 -6.47 -11.34 9.98
C THR A 70 -6.18 -9.84 10.03
N ARG A 71 -5.06 -9.46 10.65
CA ARG A 71 -4.58 -8.08 10.67
C ARG A 71 -4.25 -7.57 9.27
N GLU A 72 -3.53 -8.35 8.47
CA GLU A 72 -3.20 -8.01 7.07
C GLU A 72 -4.48 -7.79 6.24
N LEU A 73 -5.49 -8.67 6.36
CA LEU A 73 -6.78 -8.52 5.67
C LEU A 73 -7.53 -7.26 6.13
N TYR A 74 -7.50 -6.96 7.42
CA TYR A 74 -8.11 -5.74 7.97
C TYR A 74 -7.41 -4.49 7.44
N GLU A 75 -6.07 -4.45 7.47
CA GLU A 75 -5.26 -3.34 6.95
C GLU A 75 -5.48 -3.13 5.45
N GLN A 76 -5.53 -4.20 4.65
CA GLN A 76 -5.83 -4.13 3.22
C GLN A 76 -7.22 -3.55 2.95
N ARG A 77 -8.23 -3.99 3.71
CA ARG A 77 -9.60 -3.45 3.60
C ARG A 77 -9.63 -1.97 3.95
N GLN A 78 -8.99 -1.57 5.05
CA GLN A 78 -8.91 -0.16 5.45
C GLN A 78 -8.23 0.68 4.38
N LYS A 79 -7.11 0.21 3.83
CA LYS A 79 -6.42 0.87 2.73
C LYS A 79 -7.32 1.03 1.51
N GLY A 80 -8.03 -0.02 1.11
CA GLY A 80 -8.96 0.04 -0.02
C GLY A 80 -10.09 1.06 0.16
N LEU A 81 -10.65 1.15 1.38
CA LEU A 81 -11.68 2.14 1.70
C LEU A 81 -11.12 3.58 1.66
N GLN A 82 -9.92 3.78 2.17
CA GLN A 82 -9.26 5.09 2.14
C GLN A 82 -8.91 5.53 0.72
N THR A 83 -8.36 4.62 -0.10
CA THR A 83 -8.09 4.90 -1.52
C THR A 83 -9.38 5.26 -2.25
N TYR A 84 -10.45 4.48 -2.09
CA TYR A 84 -11.74 4.79 -2.71
C TYR A 84 -12.29 6.16 -2.28
N ALA A 85 -12.20 6.49 -0.98
CA ALA A 85 -12.66 7.79 -0.49
C ALA A 85 -11.85 8.95 -1.08
N ALA A 86 -10.52 8.82 -1.14
CA ALA A 86 -9.62 9.82 -1.72
C ALA A 86 -9.85 9.98 -3.22
N ASP A 87 -10.03 8.89 -3.96
CA ASP A 87 -10.31 8.92 -5.40
C ASP A 87 -11.64 9.64 -5.68
N MET A 88 -12.68 9.36 -4.87
CA MET A 88 -13.99 10.01 -4.98
C MET A 88 -13.94 11.50 -4.62
N GLU A 89 -13.09 11.89 -3.68
CA GLU A 89 -12.87 13.30 -3.32
C GLU A 89 -12.13 14.04 -4.43
N GLY A 90 -11.03 13.45 -4.94
CA GLY A 90 -10.28 14.00 -6.06
C GLY A 90 -11.14 14.18 -7.31
N ALA A 91 -11.93 13.17 -7.69
CA ALA A 91 -12.83 13.27 -8.84
C ALA A 91 -13.91 14.35 -8.69
N ARG A 92 -14.36 14.64 -7.46
CA ARG A 92 -15.31 15.73 -7.21
C ARG A 92 -14.65 17.09 -7.32
N GLU A 93 -13.43 17.24 -6.79
CA GLU A 93 -12.70 18.50 -6.87
C GLU A 93 -12.33 18.82 -8.32
N GLU A 94 -11.78 17.85 -9.06
CA GLU A 94 -11.49 17.99 -10.50
C GLU A 94 -12.75 18.38 -11.29
N GLY A 95 -13.89 17.71 -11.03
CA GLY A 95 -15.14 18.04 -11.69
C GLY A 95 -15.67 19.43 -11.33
N ARG A 96 -15.38 19.93 -10.13
CA ARG A 96 -15.73 21.30 -9.71
C ARG A 96 -14.84 22.31 -10.42
N GLU A 97 -13.52 22.12 -10.42
CA GLU A 97 -12.55 22.99 -11.08
C GLU A 97 -12.83 23.07 -12.59
N GLU A 98 -13.08 21.93 -13.25
CA GLU A 98 -13.44 21.89 -14.67
C GLU A 98 -14.77 22.62 -14.94
N GLY A 99 -15.76 22.45 -14.06
CA GLY A 99 -17.04 23.15 -14.17
C GLY A 99 -16.91 24.67 -14.02
N GLU A 100 -16.09 25.15 -13.07
CA GLU A 100 -15.80 26.57 -12.89
C GLU A 100 -15.05 27.14 -14.09
N HIS A 101 -14.05 26.41 -14.60
CA HIS A 101 -13.26 26.82 -15.77
C HIS A 101 -14.11 26.89 -17.04
N LEU A 102 -14.93 25.88 -17.33
CA LEU A 102 -15.86 25.88 -18.46
C LEU A 102 -16.86 27.04 -18.39
N ARG A 103 -17.37 27.33 -17.18
CA ARG A 103 -18.25 28.48 -16.96
C ARG A 103 -17.52 29.79 -17.23
N ALA A 104 -16.29 29.94 -16.76
CA ALA A 104 -15.47 31.13 -17.01
C ALA A 104 -15.23 31.34 -18.51
N GLN A 105 -14.92 30.27 -19.26
CA GLN A 105 -14.78 30.33 -20.72
C GLN A 105 -16.09 30.73 -21.42
N PHE A 106 -17.22 30.17 -20.98
CA PHE A 106 -18.53 30.54 -21.54
C PHE A 106 -18.85 32.02 -21.29
N THR A 107 -18.61 32.51 -20.08
CA THR A 107 -18.76 33.94 -19.75
C THR A 107 -17.83 34.79 -20.61
N ALA A 108 -16.55 34.41 -20.77
CA ALA A 108 -15.60 35.14 -21.61
C ALA A 108 -16.08 35.26 -23.07
N ARG A 109 -16.60 34.17 -23.67
CA ARG A 109 -17.19 34.18 -25.02
C ARG A 109 -18.34 35.18 -25.14
N ASN A 110 -19.24 35.21 -24.15
CA ASN A 110 -20.38 36.14 -24.16
C ASN A 110 -19.93 37.60 -24.04
N LEU A 111 -18.95 37.90 -23.17
CA LEU A 111 -18.43 39.25 -23.00
C LEU A 111 -17.66 39.73 -24.24
N LEU A 112 -16.89 38.85 -24.89
CA LEU A 112 -16.24 39.13 -26.18
C LEU A 112 -17.28 39.46 -27.26
N ALA A 113 -18.38 38.71 -27.33
CA ALA A 113 -19.48 38.98 -28.26
C ALA A 113 -20.18 40.33 -27.99
N MET A 114 -20.13 40.82 -26.75
CA MET A 114 -20.60 42.17 -26.36
C MET A 114 -19.58 43.27 -26.64
N GLY A 115 -18.39 42.94 -27.18
CA GLY A 115 -17.35 43.91 -27.53
C GLY A 115 -16.52 44.40 -26.34
N MET A 116 -16.47 43.65 -25.24
CA MET A 116 -15.59 44.00 -24.12
C MET A 116 -14.11 43.71 -24.42
N GLU A 117 -13.24 44.54 -23.85
CA GLU A 117 -11.77 44.39 -23.97
C GLU A 117 -11.24 43.17 -23.22
N VAL A 118 -10.20 42.54 -23.79
CA VAL A 118 -9.61 41.28 -23.32
C VAL A 118 -9.12 41.39 -21.87
N GLU A 119 -8.46 42.49 -21.50
CA GLU A 119 -7.95 42.70 -20.15
C GLU A 119 -9.07 42.87 -19.11
N ALA A 120 -10.21 43.41 -19.51
CA ALA A 120 -11.37 43.52 -18.64
C ALA A 120 -12.03 42.15 -18.42
N ILE A 121 -12.13 41.35 -19.48
CA ILE A 121 -12.69 39.99 -19.41
C ILE A 121 -11.84 39.10 -18.53
N ALA A 122 -10.51 39.10 -18.72
CA ALA A 122 -9.57 38.31 -17.91
C ALA A 122 -9.74 38.59 -16.40
N ARG A 123 -9.94 39.86 -16.01
CA ARG A 123 -10.21 40.25 -14.61
C ARG A 123 -11.56 39.80 -14.07
N VAL A 124 -12.58 39.66 -14.93
CA VAL A 124 -13.94 39.29 -14.51
C VAL A 124 -14.11 37.78 -14.42
N THR A 125 -13.45 37.04 -15.31
CA THR A 125 -13.57 35.57 -15.39
C THR A 125 -12.44 34.83 -14.69
N ASP A 126 -11.46 35.55 -14.12
CA ASP A 126 -10.22 35.01 -13.55
C ASP A 126 -9.45 34.09 -14.51
N LEU A 127 -9.62 34.31 -15.82
CA LEU A 127 -8.89 33.58 -16.86
C LEU A 127 -7.58 34.28 -17.19
N PRO A 128 -6.50 33.55 -17.52
CA PRO A 128 -5.30 34.14 -18.07
C PRO A 128 -5.60 34.92 -19.36
N ILE A 129 -4.98 36.08 -19.55
CA ILE A 129 -5.15 36.91 -20.76
C ILE A 129 -4.91 36.09 -22.02
N LEU A 130 -3.85 35.27 -22.05
CA LEU A 130 -3.52 34.39 -23.16
C LEU A 130 -4.65 33.40 -23.51
N GLU A 131 -5.41 32.95 -22.51
CA GLU A 131 -6.54 32.06 -22.72
C GLU A 131 -7.73 32.81 -23.33
N VAL A 132 -8.02 34.03 -22.84
CA VAL A 132 -9.06 34.89 -23.41
C VAL A 132 -8.74 35.27 -24.86
N GLU A 133 -7.48 35.60 -25.16
CA GLU A 133 -7.01 35.85 -26.53
C GLU A 133 -7.13 34.62 -27.43
N LYS A 134 -6.89 33.42 -26.89
CA LYS A 134 -7.09 32.17 -27.61
C LYS A 134 -8.57 31.98 -27.95
N ILE A 135 -9.47 32.17 -26.98
CA ILE A 135 -10.92 32.10 -27.19
C ILE A 135 -11.37 33.11 -28.26
N GLN A 136 -10.85 34.35 -28.21
CA GLN A 136 -11.15 35.39 -29.19
C GLN A 136 -10.73 34.99 -30.61
N ARG A 137 -9.52 34.42 -30.75
CA ARG A 137 -9.03 33.90 -32.04
C ARG A 137 -9.88 32.75 -32.58
N GLU A 138 -10.27 31.82 -31.71
CA GLU A 138 -11.15 30.69 -32.06
C GLU A 138 -12.54 31.17 -32.51
N MET A 139 -13.08 32.21 -31.87
CA MET A 139 -14.35 32.84 -32.29
C MET A 139 -14.24 33.56 -33.64
N GLY A 140 -13.11 34.23 -33.91
CA GLY A 140 -12.85 34.93 -35.18
C GLY A 140 -12.58 33.99 -36.37
N HIS A 141 -12.28 32.71 -36.13
CA HIS A 141 -12.03 31.68 -37.14
C HIS A 141 -13.28 30.86 -37.53
N SER A 142 -14.48 31.36 -37.25
CA SER A 142 -15.72 30.69 -37.68
C SER A 142 -15.72 30.49 -39.21
N PRO A 143 -15.81 29.25 -39.73
CA PRO A 143 -15.59 28.91 -41.15
C PRO A 143 -16.76 29.30 -42.08
N LEU A 144 -17.45 30.41 -41.82
CA LEU A 144 -18.64 30.84 -42.56
C LEU A 144 -18.60 32.31 -43.03
N ASN A 145 -17.40 32.88 -43.24
CA ASN A 145 -17.23 34.05 -44.10
C ASN A 145 -16.27 33.75 -45.25
#